data_AF-A0A383V0J4-F1
#
_entry.id   AF-A0A383V0J4-F1
#
_cell.length_a   1.000
_cell.length_b   1.000
_cell.length_c   1.000
_cell.angle_alpha   90.00
_cell.angle_beta   90.00
_cell.angle_gamma   90.00
#
_symmetry.space_group_name_H-M   'P 1'
#
loop_
_entity.id
_entity.type
_entity.pdbx_description
1 polymer ?
#
loop_
_entity_poly.entity_id
_entity_poly.type
_entity_poly.pdbx_seq_one_letter_code
_entity_poly.pdbx_strand_id
1 'polypeptide(L)'
;MKIQNFEWLVALLGISKLAIADTVFNCNGTPITADHIKTAYENSRSSSIEGYPTVMRIQYYDDATDYNAYPILLNGETSLPNPHGHYFLIWTDDFSKWNVIIKYSPETKFCEMKNRYWGSDFGSILYL
;
A
#
# COMPACT_ATOMS: atom_id res chain seq x y z
N MET A 1 46.67 -3.78 18.62
CA MET A 1 45.75 -3.93 17.47
C MET A 1 44.36 -3.55 17.94
N LYS A 2 43.77 -2.48 17.40
CA LYS A 2 42.62 -1.77 17.97
C LYS A 2 41.31 -2.54 17.72
N ILE A 3 40.60 -2.84 18.80
CA ILE A 3 39.22 -3.32 18.81
C ILE A 3 38.33 -2.11 18.50
N GLN A 4 38.24 -1.71 17.23
CA GLN A 4 37.37 -0.62 16.77
C GLN A 4 36.19 -1.11 15.92
N ASN A 5 36.13 -2.41 15.64
CA ASN A 5 35.13 -2.98 14.72
C ASN A 5 33.90 -3.58 15.40
N PHE A 6 33.87 -3.69 16.73
CA PHE A 6 32.76 -4.32 17.44
C PHE A 6 31.60 -3.34 17.73
N GLU A 7 31.92 -2.05 17.91
CA GLU A 7 30.93 -1.01 18.21
C GLU A 7 30.02 -0.71 17.02
N TRP A 8 30.54 -0.79 15.79
CA TRP A 8 29.73 -0.62 14.57
C TRP A 8 28.74 -1.76 14.36
N LEU A 9 29.09 -2.99 14.75
CA LEU A 9 28.21 -4.15 14.65
C LEU A 9 27.07 -4.07 15.67
N VAL A 10 27.36 -3.61 16.89
CA VAL A 10 26.34 -3.36 17.92
C VAL A 10 25.47 -2.16 17.55
N ALA A 11 26.04 -1.12 16.92
CA ALA A 11 25.27 -0.02 16.36
C ALA A 11 24.32 -0.52 15.27
N LEU A 12 24.78 -1.32 14.30
CA LEU A 12 23.93 -1.92 13.25
C LEU A 12 22.81 -2.80 13.82
N LEU A 13 23.10 -3.57 14.88
CA LEU A 13 22.12 -4.40 15.60
C LEU A 13 21.16 -3.56 16.48
N GLY A 14 21.55 -2.35 16.87
CA GLY A 14 20.75 -1.42 17.67
C GLY A 14 19.79 -0.55 16.84
N ILE A 15 20.12 -0.27 15.57
CA ILE A 15 19.20 0.40 14.62
C ILE A 15 18.20 -0.57 13.99
N SER A 16 18.48 -1.87 14.05
CA SER A 16 17.50 -2.92 13.76
C SER A 16 16.56 -3.15 14.95
N LYS A 17 16.26 -2.10 15.72
CA LYS A 17 14.92 -1.92 16.27
C LYS A 17 13.97 -2.11 15.12
N LEU A 18 13.46 -3.34 15.02
CA LEU A 18 12.29 -3.78 14.31
C LEU A 18 11.42 -2.57 13.96
N ALA A 19 11.62 -2.00 12.78
CA ALA A 19 10.61 -1.16 12.17
C ALA A 19 9.47 -2.14 11.93
N ILE A 20 8.62 -2.32 12.94
CA ILE A 20 7.42 -3.13 12.82
C ILE A 20 6.58 -2.38 11.82
N ALA A 21 6.71 -2.76 10.55
CA ALA A 21 6.04 -2.10 9.47
C ALA A 21 4.54 -2.18 9.75
N ASP A 22 3.92 -1.02 9.91
CA ASP A 22 2.59 -0.92 10.49
C ASP A 22 1.56 -1.42 9.50
N THR A 23 1.20 -2.69 9.65
CA THR A 23 0.37 -3.40 8.67
C THR A 23 -1.07 -2.95 8.78
N VAL A 24 -1.55 -2.25 7.76
CA VAL A 24 -2.92 -1.70 7.67
C VAL A 24 -3.88 -2.74 7.08
N PHE A 25 -3.47 -3.44 6.01
CA PHE A 25 -4.29 -4.47 5.38
C PHE A 25 -3.58 -5.83 5.32
N ASN A 26 -4.38 -6.88 5.29
CA ASN A 26 -3.96 -8.21 4.88
C ASN A 26 -4.65 -8.58 3.55
N CYS A 27 -3.86 -8.75 2.50
CA CYS A 27 -4.32 -9.09 1.16
C CYS A 27 -3.93 -10.55 0.84
N ASN A 28 -4.81 -11.51 1.09
CA ASN A 28 -4.54 -12.94 0.85
C ASN A 28 -3.23 -13.45 1.51
N GLY A 29 -2.95 -13.01 2.73
CA GLY A 29 -1.73 -13.37 3.47
C GLY A 29 -0.56 -12.42 3.24
N THR A 30 -0.68 -11.46 2.31
CA THR A 30 0.33 -10.42 2.09
C THR A 30 0.03 -9.20 2.94
N PRO A 31 0.94 -8.81 3.87
CA PRO A 31 0.76 -7.59 4.66
C PRO A 31 1.01 -6.35 3.81
N ILE A 32 0.06 -5.41 3.84
CA ILE A 32 0.20 -4.08 3.27
C ILE A 32 0.35 -3.08 4.40
N THR A 33 1.42 -2.30 4.37
CA THR A 33 1.82 -1.38 5.44
C THR A 33 1.40 0.04 5.11
N ALA A 34 1.40 0.92 6.12
CA ALA A 34 1.19 2.35 5.91
C ALA A 34 2.19 2.93 4.90
N ASP A 35 3.46 2.53 4.97
CA ASP A 35 4.51 2.93 4.02
C ASP A 35 4.21 2.53 2.57
N HIS A 36 3.70 1.31 2.36
CA HIS A 36 3.29 0.86 1.02
C HIS A 36 2.17 1.75 0.45
N ILE A 37 1.19 2.10 1.29
CA ILE A 37 0.05 2.93 0.90
C ILE A 37 0.52 4.36 0.58
N LYS A 38 1.34 4.95 1.46
CA LYS A 38 1.88 6.28 1.29
C LYS A 38 2.74 6.38 0.03
N THR A 39 3.65 5.44 -0.16
CA THR A 39 4.51 5.38 -1.35
C THR A 39 3.69 5.26 -2.64
N ALA A 40 2.67 4.39 -2.65
CA ALA A 40 1.78 4.26 -3.81
C ALA A 40 1.04 5.56 -4.12
N TYR A 41 0.53 6.24 -3.09
CA TYR A 41 -0.14 7.53 -3.26
C TYR A 41 0.79 8.63 -3.75
N GLU A 42 1.99 8.75 -3.17
CA GLU A 42 3.01 9.72 -3.59
C GLU A 42 3.46 9.47 -5.03
N ASN A 43 3.68 8.21 -5.41
CA ASN A 43 3.99 7.81 -6.78
C ASN A 43 2.85 8.13 -7.75
N SER A 44 1.59 7.94 -7.35
CA SER A 44 0.45 8.31 -8.19
C SER A 44 0.42 9.80 -8.56
N ARG A 45 1.04 10.65 -7.74
CA ARG A 45 1.14 12.10 -7.95
C ARG A 45 2.41 12.56 -8.66
N SER A 46 3.50 11.81 -8.55
CA SER A 46 4.85 12.26 -8.93
C SER A 46 5.52 11.42 -10.01
N SER A 47 5.12 10.16 -10.17
CA SER A 47 5.72 9.21 -11.11
C SER A 47 4.68 8.18 -11.54
N SER A 48 3.88 8.54 -12.54
CA SER A 48 2.86 7.66 -13.12
C SER A 48 3.48 6.41 -13.77
N ILE A 49 3.05 5.23 -13.34
CA ILE A 49 3.17 4.01 -14.15
C ILE A 49 2.25 4.15 -15.37
N GLU A 50 2.67 3.65 -16.54
CA GLU A 50 1.86 3.74 -17.76
C GLU A 50 0.43 3.20 -17.51
N GLY A 51 -0.57 4.03 -17.81
CA GLY A 51 -1.98 3.73 -17.59
C GLY A 51 -2.48 3.95 -16.15
N TYR A 52 -1.66 4.46 -15.23
CA TYR A 52 -2.02 4.74 -13.84
C TYR A 52 -1.57 6.16 -13.38
N PRO A 53 -2.31 6.83 -12.48
CA PRO A 53 -3.58 6.39 -11.90
C PRO A 53 -4.68 6.25 -12.96
N THR A 54 -5.60 5.33 -12.72
CA THR A 54 -6.74 5.07 -13.59
C THR A 54 -8.03 5.19 -12.79
N VAL A 55 -9.12 5.50 -13.48
CA VAL A 55 -10.46 5.53 -12.86
C VAL A 55 -11.11 4.17 -13.08
N MET A 56 -11.65 3.58 -12.00
CA MET A 56 -12.36 2.32 -12.04
C MET A 56 -13.66 2.37 -11.22
N ARG A 57 -14.63 1.57 -11.66
CA ARG A 57 -15.84 1.26 -10.90
C ARG A 57 -15.72 -0.13 -10.32
N ILE A 58 -15.99 -0.27 -9.03
CA ILE A 58 -15.95 -1.55 -8.35
C ILE A 58 -17.38 -2.05 -8.24
N GLN A 59 -17.70 -3.09 -9.00
CA GLN A 59 -19.07 -3.61 -9.15
C GLN A 59 -19.73 -4.05 -7.84
N TYR A 60 -18.94 -4.30 -6.79
CA TYR A 60 -19.44 -4.76 -5.48
C TYR A 60 -19.77 -3.62 -4.51
N TYR A 61 -19.32 -2.39 -4.79
CA TYR A 61 -19.88 -1.26 -4.08
C TYR A 61 -21.22 -0.93 -4.71
N ASP A 62 -22.28 -0.91 -3.90
CA ASP A 62 -23.64 -0.52 -4.31
C ASP A 62 -23.74 0.99 -4.61
N ASP A 63 -22.60 1.67 -4.63
CA ASP A 63 -22.46 3.06 -4.96
C ASP A 63 -21.90 3.20 -6.38
N ALA A 64 -22.48 4.10 -7.17
CA ALA A 64 -21.98 4.44 -8.50
C ALA A 64 -20.72 5.32 -8.43
N THR A 65 -19.86 5.09 -7.43
CA THR A 65 -18.69 5.94 -7.17
C THR A 65 -17.54 5.54 -8.08
N ASP A 66 -16.91 6.54 -8.66
CA ASP A 66 -15.65 6.37 -9.38
C ASP A 66 -14.49 6.39 -8.37
N TYR A 67 -13.63 5.38 -8.44
CA TYR A 67 -12.42 5.28 -7.64
C TYR A 67 -11.20 5.50 -8.52
N ASN A 68 -10.29 6.34 -8.06
CA ASN A 68 -8.91 6.32 -8.56
C ASN A 68 -8.23 5.05 -8.08
N ALA A 69 -7.40 4.46 -8.92
CA ALA A 69 -6.62 3.27 -8.61
C ALA A 69 -5.16 3.45 -9.01
N TYR A 70 -4.25 3.01 -8.15
CA TYR A 70 -2.82 2.99 -8.42
C TYR A 70 -2.19 1.72 -7.85
N PRO A 71 -1.29 1.04 -8.59
CA PRO A 71 -0.68 -0.19 -8.11
C PRO A 71 0.21 0.06 -6.90
N ILE A 72 0.12 -0.84 -5.93
CA ILE A 72 1.07 -0.93 -4.81
C ILE A 72 2.16 -1.89 -5.25
N LEU A 73 3.33 -1.33 -5.56
CA LEU A 73 4.53 -2.08 -5.92
C LEU A 73 5.19 -2.62 -4.66
N LEU A 74 5.42 -3.93 -4.61
CA LEU A 74 6.06 -4.59 -3.47
C LEU A 74 7.43 -5.12 -3.86
N ASN A 75 8.27 -5.42 -2.87
CA ASN A 75 9.55 -6.13 -3.08
C ASN A 75 10.50 -5.47 -4.11
N GLY A 76 10.46 -4.14 -4.25
CA GLY A 76 11.33 -3.41 -5.18
C GLY A 76 10.88 -3.45 -6.65
N GLU A 77 9.65 -3.88 -6.92
CA GLU A 77 9.02 -3.72 -8.23
C GLU A 77 9.03 -2.23 -8.64
N THR A 78 9.27 -1.96 -9.92
CA THR A 78 9.25 -0.60 -10.49
C THR A 78 8.28 -0.47 -11.65
N SER A 79 7.58 -1.55 -12.01
CA SER A 79 6.65 -1.60 -13.13
C SER A 79 5.56 -2.64 -12.87
N LEU A 80 4.47 -2.55 -13.64
CA LEU A 80 3.32 -3.43 -13.55
C LEU A 80 3.08 -4.14 -14.91
N PRO A 81 3.84 -5.20 -15.23
CA PRO A 81 3.73 -5.87 -16.53
C PRO A 81 2.40 -6.63 -16.72
N ASN A 82 1.76 -7.05 -15.62
CA ASN A 82 0.45 -7.69 -15.64
C ASN A 82 -0.37 -7.17 -14.44
N PRO A 83 -1.54 -6.54 -14.61
CA PRO A 83 -2.31 -6.05 -13.48
C PRO A 83 -3.04 -7.16 -12.69
N HIS A 84 -3.09 -8.39 -13.20
CA HIS A 84 -3.81 -9.48 -12.55
C HIS A 84 -3.01 -10.07 -11.39
N GLY A 85 -3.64 -10.19 -10.23
CA GLY A 85 -3.02 -10.65 -8.99
C GLY A 85 -2.22 -9.58 -8.25
N HIS A 86 -2.20 -8.34 -8.76
CA HIS A 86 -1.53 -7.23 -8.09
C HIS A 86 -2.45 -6.47 -7.14
N TYR A 87 -1.81 -5.79 -6.20
CA TYR A 87 -2.44 -4.97 -5.19
C TYR A 87 -2.61 -3.55 -5.73
N PHE A 88 -3.77 -2.95 -5.49
CA PHE A 88 -4.04 -1.56 -5.86
C PHE A 88 -4.55 -0.80 -4.65
N LEU A 89 -3.99 0.39 -4.45
CA LEU A 89 -4.59 1.40 -3.63
C LEU A 89 -5.74 2.03 -4.43
N ILE A 90 -6.90 2.15 -3.80
CA ILE A 90 -8.05 2.82 -4.38
C ILE A 90 -8.58 3.93 -3.46
N TRP A 91 -9.05 5.03 -4.04
CA TRP A 91 -9.60 6.15 -3.29
C TRP A 91 -10.56 7.00 -4.14
N THR A 92 -11.50 7.68 -3.49
CA THR A 92 -12.35 8.70 -4.10
C THR A 92 -11.65 10.05 -4.12
N ASP A 93 -12.04 10.96 -5.03
CA ASP A 93 -11.42 12.30 -5.15
C ASP A 93 -11.50 13.13 -3.87
N ASP A 94 -12.57 12.94 -3.08
CA ASP A 94 -12.78 13.58 -1.78
C ASP A 94 -12.12 12.84 -0.61
N PHE A 95 -11.44 11.72 -0.89
CA PHE A 95 -10.81 10.82 0.08
C PHE A 95 -11.74 10.23 1.15
N SER A 96 -13.06 10.36 0.97
CA SER A 96 -14.05 9.85 1.93
C SER A 96 -14.12 8.32 1.93
N LYS A 97 -13.76 7.69 0.81
CA LYS A 97 -13.67 6.23 0.67
C LYS A 97 -12.33 5.85 0.08
N TRP A 98 -11.74 4.81 0.65
CA TRP A 98 -10.47 4.28 0.20
C TRP A 98 -10.33 2.83 0.67
N ASN A 99 -9.51 2.06 -0.03
CA ASN A 99 -9.24 0.67 0.34
C ASN A 99 -7.98 0.16 -0.39
N VAL A 100 -7.58 -1.06 -0.08
CA VAL A 100 -6.65 -1.85 -0.91
C VAL A 100 -7.38 -3.04 -1.49
N ILE A 101 -7.19 -3.27 -2.79
CA ILE A 101 -7.82 -4.38 -3.51
C ILE A 101 -6.76 -5.26 -4.16
N ILE A 102 -7.14 -6.49 -4.44
CA ILE A 102 -6.45 -7.39 -5.35
C ILE A 102 -7.29 -7.51 -6.62
N LYS A 103 -6.69 -7.15 -7.76
CA LYS A 103 -7.38 -7.25 -9.05
C LYS A 103 -7.16 -8.64 -9.64
N TYR A 104 -8.16 -9.51 -9.56
CA TYR A 104 -8.23 -10.70 -10.40
C TYR A 104 -9.17 -10.42 -11.58
N SER A 105 -9.01 -11.14 -12.69
CA SER A 105 -10.05 -11.18 -13.73
C SER A 105 -10.74 -12.53 -13.62
N PRO A 106 -12.07 -12.57 -13.43
CA PRO A 106 -13.02 -11.44 -13.52
C PRO A 106 -13.27 -10.68 -12.20
N GLU A 107 -12.72 -11.12 -11.06
CA GLU A 107 -13.13 -10.64 -9.73
C GLU A 107 -12.12 -9.69 -9.07
N THR A 108 -12.58 -8.53 -8.61
CA THR A 108 -11.80 -7.70 -7.68
C THR A 108 -12.13 -8.08 -6.24
N LYS A 109 -11.11 -8.29 -5.41
CA LYS A 109 -11.27 -8.63 -3.99
C LYS A 109 -10.73 -7.52 -3.10
N PHE A 110 -11.46 -7.17 -2.04
CA PHE A 110 -10.98 -6.25 -1.03
C PHE A 110 -10.01 -6.95 -0.09
N CYS A 111 -8.97 -6.23 0.31
CA CYS A 111 -8.10 -6.67 1.38
C CYS A 111 -8.75 -6.43 2.74
N GLU A 112 -8.41 -7.27 3.71
CA GLU A 112 -8.93 -7.16 5.06
C GLU A 112 -8.18 -6.06 5.81
N MET A 113 -8.88 -4.98 6.16
CA MET A 113 -8.32 -3.94 7.03
C MET A 113 -8.23 -4.45 8.47
N LYS A 114 -7.07 -4.28 9.11
CA LYS A 114 -6.92 -4.64 10.52
C LYS A 114 -7.82 -3.77 11.41
N ASN A 115 -8.41 -4.39 12.42
CA ASN A 115 -9.39 -3.76 13.33
C ASN A 115 -8.96 -2.42 13.91
N ARG A 116 -7.66 -2.23 14.19
CA ARG A 116 -7.14 -0.97 14.73
C ARG A 116 -7.28 0.24 13.79
N TYR A 117 -7.52 0.03 12.50
CA TYR A 117 -7.72 1.09 11.51
C TYR A 117 -9.17 1.22 11.04
N TRP A 118 -10.10 0.45 11.59
CA TRP A 118 -11.50 0.58 11.21
C TRP A 118 -12.00 2.01 11.45
N GLY A 119 -12.58 2.61 10.41
CA GLY A 119 -13.04 4.00 10.44
C GLY A 119 -11.93 5.05 10.26
N SER A 120 -10.67 4.64 10.06
CA SER A 120 -9.61 5.59 9.71
C SER A 120 -9.86 6.14 8.30
N ASP A 121 -9.86 7.47 8.19
CA ASP A 121 -9.83 8.11 6.89
C ASP A 121 -8.46 7.92 6.21
N PHE A 122 -8.42 8.17 4.90
CA PHE A 122 -7.20 7.99 4.13
C PHE A 122 -6.07 8.91 4.61
N GLY A 123 -6.42 10.15 4.98
CA GLY A 123 -5.47 11.16 5.45
C GLY A 123 -4.69 10.68 6.68
N SER A 124 -5.37 10.09 7.65
CA SER A 124 -4.79 9.58 8.89
C SER A 124 -3.71 8.53 8.64
N ILE A 125 -3.88 7.71 7.60
CA ILE A 125 -2.90 6.68 7.22
C ILE A 125 -1.65 7.30 6.59
N LEU A 126 -1.78 8.41 5.87
CA LEU A 126 -0.64 9.10 5.25
C LEU A 126 0.30 9.79 6.26
N TYR A 127 -0.15 9.95 7.52
CA TYR A 127 0.61 10.57 8.62
C TYR A 127 1.14 9.56 9.67
N LEU A 128 0.92 8.26 9.48
CA LEU A 128 1.56 7.19 10.27
C LEU A 128 3.04 7.05 9.90
#